data_AF-S3CAN5-F1
#
_entry.id   AF-S3CAN5-F1
#
_cell.length_a   1.000
_cell.length_b   1.000
_cell.length_c   1.000
_cell.angle_alpha   90.00
_cell.angle_beta   90.00
_cell.angle_gamma   90.00
#
_symmetry.space_group_name_H-M   'P 1'
#
loop_
_entity.id
_entity.type
_entity.pdbx_description
1 polymer ?
#
loop_
_entity_poly.entity_id
_entity_poly.type
_entity_poly.pdbx_seq_one_letter_code
_entity_poly.pdbx_strand_id
1 'polypeptide(L)'
;MRSATALVEQGFRSAARFKIQDCQSALTVLSISQPCPPPQPPPEHNTAPARLRAGQSGLAPQDLQPPTETAKDAQDAQYTQYIQDRPETLANGKIQVVSDLHLEVCKQYTTFAVPATGAPYLILAGDIGRLVDYNLLLGFMASVVDAYQLVFYVLGNHEFYTLSYEQAIEQAQRLEKEPCLKGKLILLHKTRWDSSADEDSGHRLTILGCTLWSKIAPEARTVVATRVKDYKNISEWSIDKHCSLHREEAVWLREQVAAIRQEDAGTDSPRTVVVVTHHAPTVEGTSSPKYAANPWTSAFSTELILAPEAVNSGAWQGVSAWVYGHTHYTNEFRCAGTRLVANQRGYVFPSRPVEDGSPVAALAVPRDGVGEDSSHIFDPAKTIPF
;
A
#
# COMPACT_ATOMS: atom_id res chain seq x y z
N MET A 1 -11.00 56.21 51.44
CA MET A 1 -11.15 55.04 52.33
C MET A 1 -11.50 53.85 51.42
N ARG A 2 -10.54 53.06 50.96
CA ARG A 2 -9.72 51.99 51.60
C ARG A 2 -10.47 50.66 51.78
N SER A 3 -9.82 49.60 51.29
CA SER A 3 -10.05 48.14 51.42
C SER A 3 -11.20 47.55 50.59
N ALA A 4 -11.03 46.43 49.88
CA ALA A 4 -10.19 45.28 50.21
C ALA A 4 -9.30 44.77 49.05
N THR A 5 -8.16 44.21 49.48
CA THR A 5 -6.97 43.82 48.73
C THR A 5 -6.75 42.31 48.90
N ALA A 6 -6.05 41.72 47.91
CA ALA A 6 -5.09 40.61 48.01
C ALA A 6 -5.56 39.18 47.72
N LEU A 7 -4.65 38.47 47.01
CA LEU A 7 -4.56 37.04 46.64
C LEU A 7 -5.16 36.72 45.25
N VAL A 8 -4.43 36.32 44.20
CA VAL A 8 -3.00 36.01 43.96
C VAL A 8 -2.75 36.20 42.46
N GLU A 9 -2.05 37.26 42.08
CA GLU A 9 -1.30 37.36 40.83
C GLU A 9 0.18 37.44 41.22
N GLN A 10 0.93 36.35 41.11
CA GLN A 10 2.39 36.36 41.03
C GLN A 10 2.90 34.96 40.69
N GLY A 11 3.34 34.76 39.45
CA GLY A 11 3.90 33.48 39.03
C GLY A 11 4.40 33.46 37.59
N PHE A 12 4.89 34.58 37.06
CA PHE A 12 5.62 34.59 35.80
C PHE A 12 6.77 35.60 35.85
N ARG A 13 7.96 35.10 35.48
CA ARG A 13 9.23 35.78 35.16
C ARG A 13 10.32 35.77 36.26
N SER A 14 11.54 35.54 35.76
CA SER A 14 12.84 35.43 36.44
C SER A 14 13.16 33.98 36.86
N ALA A 15 14.27 33.33 36.50
CA ALA A 15 15.52 33.81 35.95
C ALA A 15 16.24 32.69 35.19
N ALA A 16 16.84 33.06 34.06
CA ALA A 16 18.01 32.38 33.50
C ALA A 16 19.23 32.63 34.41
N ARG A 17 20.08 31.61 34.64
CA ARG A 17 21.57 31.68 34.65
C ARG A 17 22.22 30.46 35.33
N PHE A 18 23.25 29.93 34.65
CA PHE A 18 24.43 29.19 35.18
C PHE A 18 24.17 27.75 35.68
N LYS A 19 25.01 26.72 35.44
CA LYS A 19 26.45 26.68 35.19
C LYS A 19 26.88 25.32 34.60
N ILE A 20 27.90 25.37 33.75
CA ILE A 20 28.84 24.30 33.36
C ILE A 20 29.54 23.75 34.62
N GLN A 21 29.77 22.42 34.74
CA GLN A 21 31.07 21.73 34.95
C GLN A 21 30.93 20.29 35.52
N ASP A 22 31.80 19.43 35.00
CA ASP A 22 32.36 18.18 35.56
C ASP A 22 31.54 16.88 35.66
N CYS A 23 31.91 15.93 34.78
CA CYS A 23 32.42 14.62 35.19
C CYS A 23 33.18 13.97 34.01
N GLN A 24 34.47 14.33 33.86
CA GLN A 24 35.48 13.45 33.26
C GLN A 24 36.07 12.59 34.37
N SER A 25 36.14 11.27 34.15
CA SER A 25 37.32 10.41 34.39
C SER A 25 36.91 8.96 34.64
N ALA A 26 37.18 8.08 33.66
CA ALA A 26 37.93 6.84 33.87
C ALA A 26 38.01 6.06 32.53
N LEU A 27 39.02 6.40 31.73
CA LEU A 27 39.62 5.47 30.77
C LEU A 27 40.46 4.47 31.57
N THR A 28 40.28 3.16 31.35
CA THR A 28 41.40 2.22 31.37
C THR A 28 41.15 1.10 30.35
N VAL A 29 42.10 1.06 29.41
CA VAL A 29 42.39 0.12 28.35
C VAL A 29 42.45 -1.33 28.84
N LEU A 30 41.84 -2.26 28.11
CA LEU A 30 42.43 -3.58 27.85
C LEU A 30 42.08 -4.03 26.42
N SER A 31 43.09 -3.94 25.56
CA SER A 31 43.18 -4.52 24.23
C SER A 31 43.43 -6.02 24.36
N ILE A 32 42.56 -6.86 23.80
CA ILE A 32 42.96 -8.18 23.30
C ILE A 32 42.21 -8.44 21.99
N SER A 33 42.91 -8.18 20.89
CA SER A 33 42.61 -8.68 19.56
C SER A 33 42.83 -10.19 19.52
N GLN A 34 41.85 -10.96 19.04
CA GLN A 34 42.10 -12.28 18.45
C GLN A 34 41.46 -12.36 17.05
N PRO A 35 42.22 -12.83 16.05
CA PRO A 35 41.76 -12.86 14.66
C PRO A 35 40.80 -14.04 14.41
N CYS A 36 39.77 -13.77 13.62
CA CYS A 36 38.84 -14.77 13.08
C CYS A 36 39.59 -15.67 12.06
N PRO A 37 39.44 -17.00 12.09
CA PRO A 37 40.08 -17.87 11.10
C PRO A 37 39.39 -17.76 9.73
N PRO A 38 40.14 -17.87 8.61
CA PRO A 38 39.57 -17.78 7.28
C PRO A 38 38.70 -19.02 6.94
N PRO A 39 37.67 -18.87 6.08
CA PRO A 39 36.81 -19.96 5.67
C PRO A 39 37.59 -21.00 4.83
N GLN A 40 37.37 -22.27 5.15
CA GLN A 40 37.94 -23.41 4.44
C GLN A 40 37.31 -23.57 3.06
N PRO A 41 38.07 -23.88 2.00
CA PRO A 41 37.53 -24.20 0.69
C PRO A 41 36.85 -25.59 0.68
N PRO A 42 35.84 -25.82 -0.17
CA PRO A 42 35.20 -27.13 -0.30
C PRO A 42 36.17 -28.15 -0.93
N PRO A 43 36.04 -29.45 -0.61
CA PRO A 43 36.95 -30.47 -1.11
C PRO A 43 36.78 -30.70 -2.62
N GLU A 44 37.90 -30.65 -3.34
CA GLU A 44 38.05 -31.13 -4.72
C GLU A 44 37.96 -32.66 -4.74
N HIS A 45 36.99 -33.21 -5.48
CA HIS A 45 37.08 -34.56 -6.00
C HIS A 45 37.17 -34.49 -7.53
N ASN A 46 38.36 -34.76 -8.05
CA ASN A 46 38.58 -34.99 -9.47
C ASN A 46 39.22 -36.38 -9.65
N THR A 47 38.49 -37.33 -10.22
CA THR A 47 39.04 -38.43 -11.03
C THR A 47 37.96 -38.93 -12.00
N ALA A 48 38.21 -38.72 -13.29
CA ALA A 48 37.53 -39.31 -14.44
C ALA A 48 38.02 -40.76 -14.72
N PRO A 49 37.64 -41.45 -15.82
CA PRO A 49 36.36 -41.58 -16.51
C PRO A 49 35.92 -43.07 -16.61
N ALA A 50 34.62 -43.37 -16.62
CA ALA A 50 34.12 -44.69 -17.04
C ALA A 50 33.29 -44.57 -18.33
N ARG A 51 33.73 -45.33 -19.35
CA ARG A 51 33.16 -45.40 -20.70
C ARG A 51 31.76 -46.03 -20.72
N LEU A 52 30.84 -45.33 -21.39
CA LEU A 52 29.81 -45.80 -22.33
C LEU A 52 29.34 -47.26 -22.23
N ARG A 53 28.04 -47.44 -21.92
CA ARG A 53 27.13 -48.26 -22.75
C ARG A 53 25.76 -47.58 -22.85
N ALA A 54 25.26 -47.56 -24.08
CA ALA A 54 24.11 -46.84 -24.56
C ALA A 54 22.77 -47.39 -24.04
N GLY A 55 21.84 -46.47 -23.76
CA GLY A 55 20.40 -46.73 -23.65
C GLY A 55 19.68 -45.47 -24.13
N GLN A 56 19.06 -45.55 -25.30
CA GLN A 56 18.37 -44.45 -25.97
C GLN A 56 17.04 -44.12 -25.27
N SER A 57 16.82 -42.85 -24.94
CA SER A 57 15.51 -42.20 -24.99
C SER A 57 15.73 -40.68 -25.01
N GLY A 58 15.76 -40.10 -26.21
CA GLY A 58 15.97 -38.67 -26.42
C GLY A 58 14.68 -37.88 -26.25
N LEU A 59 14.75 -36.78 -25.50
CA LEU A 59 13.93 -35.59 -25.69
C LEU A 59 14.83 -34.38 -25.53
N ALA A 60 14.97 -33.61 -26.61
CA ALA A 60 15.78 -32.40 -26.71
C ALA A 60 15.09 -31.22 -25.96
N PRO A 61 15.83 -30.16 -25.60
CA PRO A 61 15.27 -28.96 -25.00
C PRO A 61 14.41 -28.23 -26.04
N GLN A 62 13.15 -27.94 -25.72
CA GLN A 62 12.32 -27.09 -26.56
C GLN A 62 12.63 -25.62 -26.27
N ASP A 63 13.07 -24.93 -27.32
CA ASP A 63 13.22 -23.49 -27.38
C ASP A 63 11.90 -22.79 -26.99
N LEU A 64 11.97 -21.90 -26.00
CA LEU A 64 10.90 -20.93 -25.72
C LEU A 64 10.81 -19.97 -26.92
N GLN A 65 9.86 -20.21 -27.82
CA GLN A 65 9.51 -19.26 -28.87
C GLN A 65 8.92 -17.97 -28.25
N PRO A 66 9.20 -16.80 -28.85
CA PRO A 66 8.53 -15.56 -28.46
C PRO A 66 7.01 -15.68 -28.67
N PRO A 67 6.19 -14.95 -27.89
CA PRO A 67 4.74 -15.05 -27.95
C PRO A 67 4.23 -14.78 -29.37
N THR A 68 3.30 -15.62 -29.83
CA THR A 68 2.67 -15.54 -31.17
C THR A 68 1.85 -14.25 -31.32
N GLU A 69 1.85 -13.68 -32.54
CA GLU A 69 1.12 -12.46 -32.96
C GLU A 69 -0.32 -12.38 -32.44
N THR A 70 -0.99 -13.53 -32.29
CA THR A 70 -2.36 -13.66 -31.81
C THR A 70 -2.62 -13.15 -30.38
N ALA A 71 -1.63 -13.16 -29.49
CA ALA A 71 -1.80 -12.63 -28.13
C ALA A 71 -1.72 -11.10 -28.09
N LYS A 72 -0.95 -10.51 -29.02
CA LYS A 72 -0.86 -9.06 -29.21
C LYS A 72 -2.13 -8.52 -29.85
N ASP A 73 -2.68 -9.22 -30.83
CA ASP A 73 -3.92 -8.83 -31.53
C ASP A 73 -5.16 -8.87 -30.60
N ALA A 74 -5.22 -9.82 -29.66
CA ALA A 74 -6.29 -9.88 -28.67
C ALA A 74 -6.21 -8.73 -27.64
N GLN A 75 -5.00 -8.34 -27.27
CA GLN A 75 -4.75 -7.21 -26.37
C GLN A 75 -5.06 -5.87 -27.07
N ASP A 76 -4.68 -5.73 -28.34
CA ASP A 76 -5.01 -4.56 -29.17
C ASP A 76 -6.53 -4.45 -29.43
N ALA A 77 -7.24 -5.57 -29.60
CA ALA A 77 -8.70 -5.58 -29.78
C ALA A 77 -9.46 -5.18 -28.51
N GLN A 78 -9.04 -5.69 -27.33
CA GLN A 78 -9.65 -5.30 -26.05
C GLN A 78 -9.34 -3.83 -25.72
N TYR A 79 -8.11 -3.37 -25.97
CA TYR A 79 -7.68 -1.97 -25.83
C TYR A 79 -8.45 -1.02 -26.77
N THR A 80 -8.69 -1.45 -28.02
CA THR A 80 -9.46 -0.67 -29.00
C THR A 80 -10.93 -0.50 -28.57
N GLN A 81 -11.52 -1.53 -27.97
CA GLN A 81 -12.90 -1.44 -27.46
C GLN A 81 -13.00 -0.54 -26.20
N TYR A 82 -12.00 -0.52 -25.33
CA TYR A 82 -11.97 0.38 -24.17
C TYR A 82 -11.73 1.85 -24.52
N ILE A 83 -10.96 2.16 -25.58
CA ILE A 83 -10.83 3.55 -26.06
C ILE A 83 -12.16 4.05 -26.63
N GLN A 84 -12.96 3.17 -27.24
CA GLN A 84 -14.25 3.53 -27.84
C GLN A 84 -15.34 3.85 -26.80
N ASP A 85 -15.26 3.29 -25.59
CA ASP A 85 -16.23 3.54 -24.49
C ASP A 85 -15.79 4.66 -23.52
N ARG A 86 -14.78 5.47 -23.89
CA ARG A 86 -14.35 6.59 -23.04
C ARG A 86 -15.50 7.59 -22.86
N PRO A 87 -15.92 7.92 -21.62
CA PRO A 87 -16.92 8.96 -21.41
C PRO A 87 -16.45 10.26 -22.06
N GLU A 88 -17.28 10.84 -22.94
CA GLU A 88 -16.95 12.09 -23.64
C GLU A 88 -16.76 13.27 -22.67
N THR A 89 -17.29 13.16 -21.45
CA THR A 89 -17.17 14.15 -20.39
C THR A 89 -16.48 13.57 -19.15
N LEU A 90 -15.49 14.29 -18.63
CA LEU A 90 -14.86 13.96 -17.35
C LEU A 90 -15.87 14.17 -16.22
N ALA A 91 -15.97 13.18 -15.32
CA ALA A 91 -16.73 13.30 -14.09
C ALA A 91 -15.89 14.03 -13.04
N ASN A 92 -15.69 15.35 -13.24
CA ASN A 92 -14.92 16.20 -12.35
C ASN A 92 -15.41 16.09 -10.89
N GLY A 93 -14.48 16.20 -9.93
CA GLY A 93 -14.76 16.02 -8.51
C GLY A 93 -14.96 14.56 -8.08
N LYS A 94 -14.55 13.57 -8.88
CA LYS A 94 -14.55 12.14 -8.51
C LYS A 94 -13.20 11.48 -8.70
N ILE A 95 -12.82 10.59 -7.79
CA ILE A 95 -11.66 9.69 -7.90
C ILE A 95 -12.18 8.25 -7.97
N GLN A 96 -11.69 7.47 -8.93
CA GLN A 96 -11.92 6.03 -8.96
C GLN A 96 -10.98 5.32 -7.97
N VAL A 97 -11.46 4.30 -7.28
CA VAL A 97 -10.70 3.63 -6.21
C VAL A 97 -10.74 2.13 -6.40
N VAL A 98 -9.58 1.48 -6.45
CA VAL A 98 -9.45 0.01 -6.44
C VAL A 98 -8.23 -0.41 -5.61
N SER A 99 -8.27 -1.60 -5.01
CA SER A 99 -7.15 -2.20 -4.27
C SER A 99 -7.22 -3.72 -4.29
N ASP A 100 -6.15 -4.36 -3.80
CA ASP A 100 -6.08 -5.80 -3.55
C ASP A 100 -6.46 -6.61 -4.80
N LEU A 101 -5.98 -6.17 -5.97
CA LEU A 101 -6.25 -6.84 -7.24
C LEU A 101 -5.55 -8.19 -7.33
N HIS A 102 -4.39 -8.33 -6.70
CA HIS A 102 -3.55 -9.53 -6.70
C HIS A 102 -3.34 -10.13 -8.10
N LEU A 103 -2.90 -9.31 -9.06
CA LEU A 103 -2.77 -9.75 -10.46
C LEU A 103 -1.70 -10.84 -10.65
N GLU A 104 -0.79 -10.99 -9.69
CA GLU A 104 0.16 -12.11 -9.63
C GLU A 104 -0.54 -13.46 -9.42
N VAL A 105 -1.70 -13.46 -8.76
CA VAL A 105 -2.48 -14.66 -8.54
C VAL A 105 -3.15 -15.05 -9.86
N CYS A 106 -2.85 -16.26 -10.31
CA CYS A 106 -3.36 -16.79 -11.57
C CYS A 106 -3.00 -15.95 -12.82
N LYS A 107 -1.90 -15.17 -12.76
CA LYS A 107 -1.30 -14.43 -13.89
C LYS A 107 -2.29 -13.50 -14.63
N GLN A 108 -2.99 -12.67 -13.87
CA GLN A 108 -4.09 -11.84 -14.38
C GLN A 108 -3.66 -10.45 -14.89
N TYR A 109 -2.36 -10.12 -14.87
CA TYR A 109 -1.83 -8.83 -15.33
C TYR A 109 -2.30 -8.41 -16.73
N THR A 110 -2.47 -9.36 -17.65
CA THR A 110 -2.86 -9.09 -19.04
C THR A 110 -4.36 -9.28 -19.30
N THR A 111 -5.11 -9.81 -18.33
CA THR A 111 -6.53 -10.16 -18.51
C THR A 111 -7.47 -9.28 -17.70
N PHE A 112 -6.98 -8.66 -16.62
CA PHE A 112 -7.77 -7.74 -15.82
C PHE A 112 -7.68 -6.33 -16.39
N ALA A 113 -8.84 -5.69 -16.57
CA ALA A 113 -8.94 -4.30 -16.99
C ALA A 113 -9.68 -3.50 -15.93
N VAL A 114 -9.16 -2.31 -15.61
CA VAL A 114 -9.87 -1.34 -14.78
C VAL A 114 -10.84 -0.58 -15.69
N PRO A 115 -12.17 -0.67 -15.47
CA PRO A 115 -13.14 0.01 -16.32
C PRO A 115 -13.03 1.53 -16.13
N ALA A 116 -12.91 2.29 -17.22
CA ALA A 116 -12.84 3.74 -17.15
C ALA A 116 -14.21 4.31 -16.74
N THR A 117 -14.22 5.09 -15.65
CA THR A 117 -15.46 5.71 -15.12
C THR A 117 -15.66 7.15 -15.58
N GLY A 118 -14.68 7.72 -16.29
CA GLY A 118 -14.61 9.15 -16.61
C GLY A 118 -14.07 10.01 -15.47
N ALA A 119 -13.76 9.42 -14.31
CA ALA A 119 -13.04 10.12 -13.24
C ALA A 119 -11.64 10.54 -13.73
N PRO A 120 -11.18 11.78 -13.47
CA PRO A 120 -9.84 12.21 -13.89
C PRO A 120 -8.71 11.48 -13.16
N TYR A 121 -8.98 10.96 -11.96
CA TYR A 121 -7.98 10.35 -11.09
C TYR A 121 -8.35 8.91 -10.73
N LEU A 122 -7.33 8.05 -10.61
CA LEU A 122 -7.45 6.69 -10.10
C LEU A 122 -6.54 6.52 -8.87
N ILE A 123 -7.05 5.90 -7.82
CA ILE A 123 -6.28 5.41 -6.68
C ILE A 123 -6.18 3.89 -6.77
N LEU A 124 -4.93 3.41 -6.74
CA LEU A 124 -4.53 2.03 -6.57
C LEU A 124 -3.99 1.86 -5.13
N ALA A 125 -4.82 1.40 -4.19
CA ALA A 125 -4.50 1.39 -2.75
C ALA A 125 -3.78 0.10 -2.27
N GLY A 126 -2.76 -0.32 -3.01
CA GLY A 126 -1.90 -1.47 -2.67
C GLY A 126 -2.44 -2.84 -3.10
N ASP A 127 -1.55 -3.83 -3.06
CA ASP A 127 -1.77 -5.22 -3.48
C ASP A 127 -2.32 -5.33 -4.91
N ILE A 128 -1.77 -4.52 -5.82
CA ILE A 128 -2.07 -4.56 -7.25
C ILE A 128 -1.31 -5.71 -7.91
N GLY A 129 -0.03 -5.82 -7.58
CA GLY A 129 0.86 -6.84 -8.09
C GLY A 129 2.26 -6.74 -7.53
N ARG A 130 3.03 -7.82 -7.60
CA ARG A 130 4.39 -7.87 -7.05
C ARG A 130 5.38 -7.07 -7.90
N LEU A 131 6.30 -6.35 -7.27
CA LEU A 131 7.34 -5.59 -7.98
C LEU A 131 8.42 -6.50 -8.60
N VAL A 132 8.59 -7.73 -8.10
CA VAL A 132 9.44 -8.74 -8.73
C VAL A 132 8.93 -9.14 -10.12
N ASP A 133 7.62 -9.02 -10.37
CA ASP A 133 6.98 -9.26 -11.67
C ASP A 133 7.02 -7.99 -12.55
N TYR A 134 8.13 -7.24 -12.50
CA TYR A 134 8.26 -5.86 -12.95
C TYR A 134 7.64 -5.57 -14.32
N ASN A 135 7.99 -6.36 -15.34
CA ASN A 135 7.52 -6.14 -16.71
C ASN A 135 6.00 -6.37 -16.87
N LEU A 136 5.43 -7.31 -16.10
CA LEU A 136 3.99 -7.58 -16.13
C LEU A 136 3.23 -6.45 -15.43
N LEU A 137 3.73 -6.00 -14.28
CA LEU A 137 3.18 -4.84 -13.56
C LEU A 137 3.28 -3.56 -14.41
N LEU A 138 4.42 -3.32 -15.06
CA LEU A 138 4.62 -2.19 -15.98
C LEU A 138 3.63 -2.24 -17.16
N GLY A 139 3.44 -3.41 -17.76
CA GLY A 139 2.45 -3.60 -18.83
C GLY A 139 1.03 -3.28 -18.37
N PHE A 140 0.64 -3.74 -17.19
CA PHE A 140 -0.64 -3.39 -16.58
C PHE A 140 -0.77 -1.87 -16.34
N MET A 141 0.22 -1.24 -15.69
CA MET A 141 0.20 0.20 -15.44
C MET A 141 0.09 1.02 -16.73
N ALA A 142 0.84 0.63 -17.77
CA ALA A 142 0.78 1.28 -19.08
C ALA A 142 -0.61 1.17 -19.72
N SER A 143 -1.33 0.06 -19.52
CA SER A 143 -2.70 -0.10 -20.01
C SER A 143 -3.73 0.77 -19.28
N VAL A 144 -3.43 1.19 -18.04
CA VAL A 144 -4.36 1.95 -17.18
C VAL A 144 -4.19 3.45 -17.31
N VAL A 145 -2.95 3.95 -17.37
CA VAL A 145 -2.65 5.41 -17.30
C VAL A 145 -3.28 6.24 -18.42
N ASP A 146 -3.63 5.64 -19.56
CA ASP A 146 -4.23 6.37 -20.67
C ASP A 146 -5.68 6.82 -20.41
N ALA A 147 -6.39 6.10 -19.54
CA ALA A 147 -7.76 6.43 -19.17
C ALA A 147 -7.86 7.60 -18.16
N TYR A 148 -6.76 7.96 -17.49
CA TYR A 148 -6.74 8.94 -16.39
C TYR A 148 -5.80 10.12 -16.68
N GLN A 149 -6.02 11.22 -15.96
CA GLN A 149 -5.04 12.31 -15.88
C GLN A 149 -3.86 11.90 -15.02
N LEU A 150 -4.14 11.37 -13.81
CA LEU A 150 -3.16 10.84 -12.88
C LEU A 150 -3.65 9.54 -12.24
N VAL A 151 -2.71 8.62 -12.01
CA VAL A 151 -2.90 7.37 -11.27
C VAL A 151 -2.02 7.43 -10.03
N PHE A 152 -2.64 7.39 -8.85
CA PHE A 152 -1.98 7.40 -7.56
C PHE A 152 -1.81 5.96 -7.07
N TYR A 153 -0.58 5.56 -6.77
CA TYR A 153 -0.25 4.18 -6.44
C TYR A 153 0.42 4.07 -5.06
N VAL A 154 -0.27 3.41 -4.12
CA VAL A 154 0.30 2.99 -2.84
C VAL A 154 0.79 1.54 -3.00
N LEU A 155 1.93 1.22 -2.39
CA LEU A 155 2.42 -0.16 -2.30
C LEU A 155 1.73 -0.89 -1.15
N GLY A 156 1.18 -2.06 -1.40
CA GLY A 156 0.74 -3.01 -0.39
C GLY A 156 1.84 -4.00 -0.01
N ASN A 157 1.55 -4.97 0.84
CA ASN A 157 2.55 -5.93 1.29
C ASN A 157 2.97 -6.90 0.17
N HIS A 158 2.07 -7.22 -0.77
CA HIS A 158 2.38 -8.11 -1.89
C HIS A 158 3.38 -7.49 -2.88
N GLU A 159 3.39 -6.17 -3.05
CA GLU A 159 4.41 -5.47 -3.84
C GLU A 159 5.83 -5.86 -3.41
N PHE A 160 6.05 -6.09 -2.12
CA PHE A 160 7.36 -6.41 -1.52
C PHE A 160 7.72 -7.90 -1.56
N TYR A 161 6.81 -8.79 -1.95
CA TYR A 161 7.07 -10.23 -1.91
C TYR A 161 8.28 -10.60 -2.77
N THR A 162 9.18 -11.40 -2.20
CA THR A 162 10.49 -11.88 -2.69
C THR A 162 11.62 -10.84 -2.76
N LEU A 163 11.32 -9.57 -2.50
CA LEU A 163 12.29 -8.48 -2.48
C LEU A 163 12.57 -8.06 -1.04
N SER A 164 13.74 -7.47 -0.80
CA SER A 164 13.92 -6.67 0.41
C SER A 164 13.11 -5.38 0.30
N TYR A 165 12.88 -4.72 1.44
CA TYR A 165 12.17 -3.44 1.46
C TYR A 165 12.84 -2.42 0.53
N GLU A 166 14.16 -2.26 0.64
CA GLU A 166 14.92 -1.30 -0.15
C GLU A 166 14.86 -1.60 -1.65
N GLN A 167 14.96 -2.88 -2.04
CA GLN A 167 14.85 -3.30 -3.44
C GLN A 167 13.46 -3.00 -4.00
N ALA A 168 12.40 -3.27 -3.25
CA ALA A 168 11.04 -2.96 -3.67
C ALA A 168 10.84 -1.45 -3.86
N ILE A 169 11.31 -0.62 -2.92
CA ILE A 169 11.23 0.84 -3.06
C ILE A 169 11.99 1.33 -4.31
N GLU A 170 13.17 0.79 -4.59
CA GLU A 170 13.93 1.12 -5.81
C GLU A 170 13.13 0.76 -7.08
N GLN A 171 12.54 -0.44 -7.14
CA GLN A 171 11.72 -0.85 -8.28
C GLN A 171 10.47 0.03 -8.46
N ALA A 172 9.79 0.38 -7.37
CA ALA A 172 8.62 1.25 -7.43
C ALA A 172 8.97 2.67 -7.91
N GLN A 173 10.08 3.24 -7.42
CA GLN A 173 10.57 4.54 -7.88
C GLN A 173 11.03 4.50 -9.34
N ARG A 174 11.58 3.38 -9.79
CA ARG A 174 11.89 3.17 -11.21
C ARG A 174 10.62 3.11 -12.04
N LEU A 175 9.61 2.36 -11.59
CA LEU A 175 8.31 2.19 -12.25
C LEU A 175 7.65 3.54 -12.54
N GLU A 176 7.57 4.42 -11.54
CA GLU A 176 7.02 5.79 -11.68
C GLU A 176 7.66 6.58 -12.84
N LYS A 177 8.94 6.34 -13.10
CA LYS A 177 9.75 7.06 -14.10
C LYS A 177 9.78 6.39 -15.47
N GLU A 178 9.13 5.24 -15.65
CA GLU A 178 9.14 4.53 -16.93
C GLU A 178 8.45 5.39 -18.02
N PRO A 179 9.10 5.62 -19.18
CA PRO A 179 8.59 6.55 -20.19
C PRO A 179 7.20 6.21 -20.73
N CYS A 180 6.84 4.92 -20.79
CA CYS A 180 5.54 4.48 -21.27
C CYS A 180 4.38 4.91 -20.35
N LEU A 181 4.68 5.30 -19.09
CA LEU A 181 3.69 5.82 -18.15
C LEU A 181 3.43 7.33 -18.30
N LYS A 182 4.18 8.01 -19.17
CA LYS A 182 3.94 9.42 -19.59
C LYS A 182 3.90 10.42 -18.40
N GLY A 183 4.59 10.10 -17.31
CA GLY A 183 4.58 10.92 -16.08
C GLY A 183 3.23 10.97 -15.36
N LYS A 184 2.31 10.03 -15.65
CA LYS A 184 0.97 10.00 -15.08
C LYS A 184 0.82 9.12 -13.84
N LEU A 185 1.79 8.26 -13.55
CA LEU A 185 1.82 7.47 -12.33
C LEU A 185 2.50 8.30 -11.23
N ILE A 186 1.88 8.37 -10.05
CA ILE A 186 2.44 9.01 -8.86
C ILE A 186 2.54 7.95 -7.77
N LEU A 187 3.76 7.66 -7.33
CA LEU A 187 4.03 6.76 -6.23
C LEU A 187 3.75 7.47 -4.90
N LEU A 188 2.83 6.90 -4.12
CA LEU A 188 2.46 7.37 -2.80
C LEU A 188 3.25 6.60 -1.72
N HIS A 189 4.47 7.06 -1.47
CA HIS A 189 5.39 6.49 -0.48
C HIS A 189 5.92 7.58 0.46
N LYS A 190 5.07 7.99 1.42
CA LYS A 190 5.23 9.23 2.20
C LYS A 190 5.24 10.45 1.27
N THR A 191 4.30 10.45 0.32
CA THR A 191 4.17 11.49 -0.71
C THR A 191 2.93 12.33 -0.45
N ARG A 192 3.09 13.64 -0.55
CA ARG A 192 1.99 14.61 -0.64
C ARG A 192 1.91 15.13 -2.06
N TRP A 193 0.74 15.04 -2.67
CA TRP A 193 0.42 15.66 -3.94
C TRP A 193 -0.70 16.68 -3.74
N ASP A 194 -0.49 17.89 -4.23
CA ASP A 194 -1.47 18.98 -4.19
C ASP A 194 -1.89 19.30 -5.63
N SER A 195 -3.20 19.34 -5.90
CA SER A 195 -3.73 19.79 -7.17
C SER A 195 -3.56 21.30 -7.32
N SER A 196 -3.50 21.77 -8.56
CA SER A 196 -3.84 23.16 -8.83
C SER A 196 -5.30 23.43 -8.42
N ALA A 197 -5.60 24.70 -8.09
CA ALA A 197 -6.98 25.10 -7.88
C ALA A 197 -7.75 24.93 -9.19
N ASP A 198 -8.92 24.30 -9.12
CA ASP A 198 -9.86 24.25 -10.22
C ASP A 198 -10.28 25.68 -10.59
N GLU A 199 -10.16 26.06 -11.86
CA GLU A 199 -10.34 27.46 -12.30
C GLU A 199 -11.77 27.98 -12.07
N ASP A 200 -12.77 27.08 -12.14
CA ASP A 200 -14.19 27.43 -12.05
C ASP A 200 -14.70 27.41 -10.59
N SER A 201 -14.29 26.41 -9.81
CA SER A 201 -14.77 26.20 -8.43
C SER A 201 -13.82 26.70 -7.35
N GLY A 202 -12.55 26.97 -7.69
CA GLY A 202 -11.49 27.25 -6.73
C GLY A 202 -11.13 26.05 -5.84
N HIS A 203 -11.69 24.86 -6.13
CA HIS A 203 -11.51 23.66 -5.33
C HIS A 203 -10.08 23.15 -5.43
N ARG A 204 -9.53 22.69 -4.31
CA ARG A 204 -8.18 22.13 -4.22
C ARG A 204 -8.25 20.74 -3.62
N LEU A 205 -7.49 19.81 -4.17
CA LEU A 205 -7.37 18.44 -3.68
C LEU A 205 -5.93 18.19 -3.23
N THR A 206 -5.77 17.68 -2.02
CA THR A 206 -4.51 17.10 -1.55
C THR A 206 -4.68 15.59 -1.38
N ILE A 207 -3.75 14.82 -1.94
CA ILE A 207 -3.64 13.39 -1.70
C ILE A 207 -2.35 13.12 -0.92
N LEU A 208 -2.49 12.48 0.24
CA LEU A 208 -1.39 11.96 1.04
C LEU A 208 -1.38 10.44 0.90
N GLY A 209 -0.21 9.82 0.79
CA GLY A 209 -0.18 8.37 0.93
C GLY A 209 1.16 7.72 1.22
N CYS A 210 1.05 6.55 1.84
CA CYS A 210 2.12 5.64 2.24
C CYS A 210 1.54 4.24 2.44
N THR A 211 2.37 3.22 2.65
CA THR A 211 1.86 1.86 2.91
C THR A 211 1.12 1.79 4.25
N LEU A 212 1.57 2.59 5.23
CA LEU A 212 1.14 2.58 6.61
C LEU A 212 1.19 1.16 7.16
N TRP A 213 2.36 0.53 7.21
CA TRP A 213 2.51 -0.76 7.91
C TRP A 213 1.82 -0.72 9.28
N SER A 214 1.47 -1.85 9.89
CA SER A 214 0.71 -1.85 11.14
C SER A 214 1.57 -1.83 12.43
N LYS A 215 0.94 -1.52 13.57
CA LYS A 215 1.52 -1.67 14.91
C LYS A 215 1.20 -3.05 15.48
N ILE A 216 2.23 -3.85 15.69
CA ILE A 216 2.11 -5.18 16.31
C ILE A 216 2.50 -5.11 17.77
N ALA A 217 1.54 -5.43 18.65
CA ALA A 217 1.75 -5.44 20.09
C ALA A 217 2.77 -6.53 20.50
N PRO A 218 3.61 -6.29 21.53
CA PRO A 218 4.63 -7.25 21.98
C PRO A 218 4.12 -8.68 22.16
N GLU A 219 2.94 -8.84 22.74
CA GLU A 219 2.26 -10.11 23.00
C GLU A 219 1.81 -10.84 21.73
N ALA A 220 1.56 -10.12 20.64
CA ALA A 220 1.11 -10.68 19.36
C ALA A 220 2.28 -11.02 18.41
N ARG A 221 3.51 -10.57 18.71
CA ARG A 221 4.66 -10.69 17.79
C ARG A 221 4.91 -12.12 17.32
N THR A 222 4.91 -13.09 18.23
CA THR A 222 5.19 -14.49 17.90
C THR A 222 4.13 -15.09 16.99
N VAL A 223 2.85 -14.86 17.31
CA VAL A 223 1.75 -15.43 16.51
C VAL A 223 1.68 -14.75 15.14
N VAL A 224 1.86 -13.44 15.07
CA VAL A 224 1.89 -12.67 13.83
C VAL A 224 3.03 -13.14 12.93
N ALA A 225 4.27 -13.18 13.43
CA ALA A 225 5.44 -13.62 12.66
C ALA A 225 5.29 -15.05 12.10
N THR A 226 4.55 -15.91 12.80
CA THR A 226 4.33 -17.31 12.40
C THR A 226 3.22 -17.43 11.35
N ARG A 227 2.13 -16.66 11.50
CA ARG A 227 0.87 -16.83 10.76
C ARG A 227 0.76 -15.93 9.53
N VAL A 228 1.35 -14.74 9.57
CA VAL A 228 1.31 -13.77 8.48
C VAL A 228 2.43 -14.06 7.49
N LYS A 229 2.07 -14.14 6.20
CA LYS A 229 2.99 -14.59 5.15
C LYS A 229 4.10 -13.58 4.87
N ASP A 230 3.88 -12.31 5.19
CA ASP A 230 4.83 -11.22 4.93
C ASP A 230 6.21 -11.52 5.52
N TYR A 231 6.26 -12.04 6.75
CA TYR A 231 7.51 -12.40 7.43
C TYR A 231 8.23 -13.63 6.87
N LYS A 232 7.61 -14.32 5.90
CA LYS A 232 8.22 -15.44 5.16
C LYS A 232 8.52 -15.05 3.72
N ASN A 233 7.70 -14.20 3.13
CA ASN A 233 7.72 -13.90 1.70
C ASN A 233 8.48 -12.61 1.38
N ILE A 234 8.54 -11.64 2.30
CA ILE A 234 9.36 -10.43 2.12
C ILE A 234 10.76 -10.74 2.63
N SER A 235 11.77 -10.50 1.80
CA SER A 235 13.15 -10.80 2.13
C SER A 235 13.64 -9.87 3.24
N GLU A 236 14.34 -10.44 4.24
CA GLU A 236 14.91 -9.69 5.38
C GLU A 236 13.87 -8.89 6.21
N TRP A 237 12.60 -9.30 6.14
CA TRP A 237 11.52 -8.61 6.85
C TRP A 237 11.38 -9.07 8.29
N SER A 238 11.34 -8.12 9.22
CA SER A 238 11.18 -8.37 10.65
C SER A 238 10.04 -7.56 11.24
N ILE A 239 9.47 -8.06 12.34
CA ILE A 239 8.46 -7.35 13.13
C ILE A 239 8.96 -5.96 13.57
N ASP A 240 10.25 -5.84 13.90
CA ASP A 240 10.82 -4.56 14.33
C ASP A 240 10.92 -3.56 13.18
N LYS A 241 11.35 -4.00 11.99
CA LYS A 241 11.34 -3.16 10.77
C LYS A 241 9.92 -2.72 10.43
N HIS A 242 8.97 -3.66 10.42
CA HIS A 242 7.54 -3.41 10.19
C HIS A 242 6.97 -2.33 11.12
N CYS A 243 7.16 -2.50 12.43
CA CYS A 243 6.69 -1.53 13.43
C CYS A 243 7.46 -0.20 13.41
N SER A 244 8.73 -0.19 12.98
CA SER A 244 9.49 1.05 12.77
C SER A 244 8.89 1.89 11.66
N LEU A 245 8.67 1.26 10.50
CA LEU A 245 8.08 1.91 9.34
C LEU A 245 6.66 2.41 9.61
N HIS A 246 5.83 1.61 10.30
CA HIS A 246 4.52 2.07 10.77
C HIS A 246 4.62 3.40 11.55
N ARG A 247 5.54 3.48 12.52
CA ARG A 247 5.70 4.66 13.36
C ARG A 247 6.13 5.87 12.54
N GLU A 248 7.09 5.69 11.65
CA GLU A 248 7.57 6.76 10.76
C GLU A 248 6.45 7.28 9.85
N GLU A 249 5.70 6.37 9.23
CA GLU A 249 4.59 6.71 8.33
C GLU A 249 3.42 7.37 9.07
N ALA A 250 3.06 6.89 10.25
CA ALA A 250 2.00 7.48 11.08
C ALA A 250 2.37 8.88 11.60
N VAL A 251 3.64 9.10 11.95
CA VAL A 251 4.14 10.44 12.32
C VAL A 251 4.09 11.36 11.11
N TRP A 252 4.62 10.92 9.96
CA TRP A 252 4.61 11.70 8.73
C TRP A 252 3.19 12.12 8.31
N LEU A 253 2.22 11.20 8.32
CA LEU A 253 0.82 11.50 8.01
C LEU A 253 0.26 12.58 8.94
N ARG A 254 0.49 12.44 10.25
CA ARG A 254 0.01 13.40 11.25
C ARG A 254 0.60 14.79 11.04
N GLU A 255 1.89 14.86 10.74
CA GLU A 255 2.59 16.12 10.45
C GLU A 255 2.05 16.77 9.16
N GLN A 256 1.81 15.99 8.11
CA GLN A 256 1.23 16.52 6.86
C GLN A 256 -0.19 17.06 7.07
N VAL A 257 -1.06 16.31 7.77
CA VAL A 257 -2.42 16.77 8.06
C VAL A 257 -2.39 18.04 8.91
N ALA A 258 -1.53 18.10 9.93
CA ALA A 258 -1.36 19.30 10.74
C ALA A 258 -0.86 20.49 9.92
N ALA A 259 0.09 20.29 9.01
CA ALA A 259 0.60 21.33 8.12
C ALA A 259 -0.50 21.87 7.19
N ILE A 260 -1.28 20.98 6.55
CA ILE A 260 -2.39 21.38 5.67
C ILE A 260 -3.43 22.20 6.44
N ARG A 261 -3.79 21.78 7.66
CA ARG A 261 -4.71 22.54 8.52
C ARG A 261 -4.20 23.95 8.82
N GLN A 262 -2.90 24.11 9.02
CA GLN A 262 -2.28 25.42 9.24
C GLN A 262 -2.25 26.26 7.96
N GLU A 263 -1.93 25.65 6.82
CA GLU A 263 -1.91 26.32 5.52
C GLU A 263 -3.31 26.80 5.09
N ASP A 264 -4.36 26.05 5.43
CA ASP A 264 -5.74 26.41 5.13
C ASP A 264 -6.44 27.20 6.23
N ALA A 265 -5.74 27.49 7.34
CA ALA A 265 -6.29 28.27 8.43
C ALA A 265 -6.63 29.70 7.95
N GLY A 266 -7.91 30.06 8.05
CA GLY A 266 -8.40 31.37 7.60
C GLY A 266 -8.69 31.48 6.11
N THR A 267 -8.67 30.36 5.37
CA THR A 267 -9.21 30.32 4.00
C THR A 267 -10.72 30.09 4.04
N ASP A 268 -11.47 30.76 3.17
CA ASP A 268 -12.92 30.54 3.02
C ASP A 268 -13.25 29.25 2.24
N SER A 269 -12.24 28.64 1.60
CA SER A 269 -12.34 27.40 0.82
C SER A 269 -11.15 26.47 1.17
N PRO A 270 -11.23 25.73 2.30
CA PRO A 270 -10.22 24.75 2.64
C PRO A 270 -10.19 23.62 1.61
N ARG A 271 -9.01 23.08 1.33
CA ARG A 271 -8.85 22.01 0.35
C ARG A 271 -9.45 20.70 0.85
N THR A 272 -9.88 19.84 -0.06
CA THR A 272 -10.21 18.45 0.28
C THR A 272 -8.92 17.66 0.50
N VAL A 273 -8.84 16.95 1.62
CA VAL A 273 -7.69 16.06 1.91
C VAL A 273 -8.15 14.61 1.84
N VAL A 274 -7.49 13.83 0.98
CA VAL A 274 -7.66 12.38 0.87
C VAL A 274 -6.37 11.71 1.34
N VAL A 275 -6.48 10.81 2.32
CA VAL A 275 -5.38 9.95 2.74
C VAL A 275 -5.55 8.58 2.09
N VAL A 276 -4.47 8.02 1.55
CA VAL A 276 -4.45 6.70 0.94
C VAL A 276 -3.40 5.85 1.64
N THR A 277 -3.82 4.74 2.21
CA THR A 277 -2.93 3.75 2.81
C THR A 277 -3.22 2.37 2.27
N HIS A 278 -2.33 1.40 2.51
CA HIS A 278 -2.69 0.02 2.25
C HIS A 278 -3.31 -0.63 3.49
N HIS A 279 -2.64 -0.57 4.64
CA HIS A 279 -3.22 -1.12 5.86
C HIS A 279 -4.31 -0.19 6.42
N ALA A 280 -5.23 -0.77 7.19
CA ALA A 280 -6.40 -0.07 7.70
C ALA A 280 -6.05 0.86 8.89
N PRO A 281 -6.59 2.10 8.92
CA PRO A 281 -6.27 3.11 9.94
C PRO A 281 -7.09 3.00 11.24
N THR A 282 -7.98 2.01 11.33
CA THR A 282 -8.75 1.67 12.53
C THR A 282 -9.05 0.18 12.53
N VAL A 283 -9.29 -0.40 13.71
CA VAL A 283 -9.56 -1.84 13.85
C VAL A 283 -11.03 -2.16 13.63
N GLU A 284 -11.92 -1.32 14.17
CA GLU A 284 -13.36 -1.58 14.12
C GLU A 284 -13.94 -1.24 12.73
N GLY A 285 -14.74 -2.16 12.20
CA GLY A 285 -15.43 -1.99 10.92
C GLY A 285 -14.56 -2.18 9.67
N THR A 286 -13.22 -2.27 9.78
CA THR A 286 -12.31 -2.36 8.63
C THR A 286 -12.03 -3.77 8.15
N SER A 287 -12.38 -4.79 8.95
CA SER A 287 -12.22 -6.20 8.62
C SER A 287 -13.54 -6.94 8.80
N SER A 288 -13.69 -8.08 8.12
CA SER A 288 -14.87 -8.92 8.28
C SER A 288 -15.07 -9.30 9.77
N PRO A 289 -16.28 -9.14 10.33
CA PRO A 289 -16.56 -9.44 11.74
C PRO A 289 -16.17 -10.87 12.17
N LYS A 290 -16.14 -11.82 11.22
CA LYS A 290 -15.69 -13.20 11.47
C LYS A 290 -14.24 -13.31 11.95
N TYR A 291 -13.42 -12.28 11.70
CA TYR A 291 -12.03 -12.20 12.12
C TYR A 291 -11.80 -11.32 13.36
N ALA A 292 -12.85 -10.78 13.98
CA ALA A 292 -12.72 -9.87 15.12
C ALA A 292 -11.94 -10.49 16.30
N ALA A 293 -12.07 -11.81 16.53
CA ALA A 293 -11.37 -12.53 17.58
C ALA A 293 -10.00 -13.11 17.16
N ASN A 294 -9.50 -12.78 15.96
CA ASN A 294 -8.27 -13.35 15.44
C ASN A 294 -7.03 -12.76 16.17
N PRO A 295 -6.16 -13.60 16.77
CA PRO A 295 -5.03 -13.11 17.57
C PRO A 295 -3.92 -12.43 16.76
N TRP A 296 -3.97 -12.46 15.43
CA TRP A 296 -3.04 -11.72 14.55
C TRP A 296 -3.69 -10.57 13.77
N THR A 297 -4.87 -10.08 14.18
CA THR A 297 -5.56 -8.92 13.54
C THR A 297 -4.70 -7.65 13.50
N SER A 298 -3.80 -7.47 14.47
CA SER A 298 -2.86 -6.33 14.54
C SER A 298 -1.88 -6.29 13.37
N ALA A 299 -1.76 -7.37 12.57
CA ALA A 299 -0.99 -7.34 11.34
C ALA A 299 -1.67 -6.52 10.23
N PHE A 300 -2.99 -6.34 10.28
CA PHE A 300 -3.76 -5.76 9.17
C PHE A 300 -4.24 -4.33 9.41
N SER A 301 -4.37 -3.95 10.68
CA SER A 301 -5.00 -2.69 11.07
C SER A 301 -4.34 -2.11 12.33
N THR A 302 -4.44 -0.81 12.52
CA THR A 302 -3.99 -0.14 13.74
C THR A 302 -4.97 0.96 14.09
N GLU A 303 -5.31 1.09 15.37
CA GLU A 303 -6.19 2.16 15.81
C GLU A 303 -5.44 3.50 15.80
N LEU A 304 -5.68 4.33 14.78
CA LEU A 304 -5.13 5.67 14.67
C LEU A 304 -6.20 6.76 14.81
N ILE A 305 -7.44 6.50 14.35
CA ILE A 305 -8.47 7.53 14.25
C ILE A 305 -9.12 7.81 15.60
N LEU A 306 -9.49 6.76 16.33
CA LEU A 306 -10.11 6.82 17.65
C LEU A 306 -9.10 6.68 18.80
N ALA A 307 -7.81 6.61 18.48
CA ALA A 307 -6.76 6.62 19.49
C ALA A 307 -6.90 7.87 20.38
N PRO A 308 -6.87 7.76 21.72
CA PRO A 308 -7.12 8.90 22.62
C PRO A 308 -6.27 10.13 22.32
N GLU A 309 -5.00 9.94 21.97
CA GLU A 309 -4.09 11.01 21.58
C GLU A 309 -4.49 11.70 20.28
N ALA A 310 -5.04 10.95 19.32
CA ALA A 310 -5.49 11.48 18.04
C ALA A 310 -6.80 12.26 18.20
N VAL A 311 -7.73 11.72 18.99
CA VAL A 311 -9.01 12.39 19.32
C VAL A 311 -8.75 13.69 20.08
N ASN A 312 -7.93 13.65 21.14
CA ASN A 312 -7.65 14.81 21.98
C ASN A 312 -6.93 15.94 21.23
N SER A 313 -6.07 15.61 20.27
CA SER A 313 -5.35 16.60 19.45
C SER A 313 -6.10 17.01 18.18
N GLY A 314 -7.20 16.33 17.83
CA GLY A 314 -7.85 16.45 16.53
C GLY A 314 -6.89 16.13 15.37
N ALA A 315 -6.02 15.13 15.54
CA ALA A 315 -4.91 14.81 14.63
C ALA A 315 -5.36 14.65 13.16
N TRP A 316 -6.57 14.13 12.96
CA TRP A 316 -7.13 13.83 11.64
C TRP A 316 -8.25 14.78 11.22
N GLN A 317 -8.45 15.90 11.94
CA GLN A 317 -9.44 16.90 11.56
C GLN A 317 -9.10 17.48 10.18
N GLY A 318 -10.09 17.60 9.30
CA GLY A 318 -9.90 18.09 7.93
C GLY A 318 -9.56 17.00 6.91
N VAL A 319 -9.36 15.75 7.33
CA VAL A 319 -9.31 14.61 6.40
C VAL A 319 -10.73 14.27 5.94
N SER A 320 -11.02 14.49 4.66
CA SER A 320 -12.35 14.25 4.09
C SER A 320 -12.60 12.77 3.82
N ALA A 321 -11.59 12.06 3.30
CA ALA A 321 -11.66 10.62 3.05
C ALA A 321 -10.33 9.92 3.35
N TRP A 322 -10.43 8.66 3.77
CA TRP A 322 -9.30 7.75 3.97
C TRP A 322 -9.54 6.45 3.21
N VAL A 323 -8.78 6.25 2.14
CA VAL A 323 -8.83 5.06 1.29
C VAL A 323 -7.84 4.03 1.81
N TYR A 324 -8.24 2.76 1.92
CA TYR A 324 -7.39 1.67 2.38
C TYR A 324 -7.73 0.31 1.73
N GLY A 325 -6.88 -0.70 1.95
CA GLY A 325 -7.01 -2.08 1.45
C GLY A 325 -6.65 -3.13 2.50
N HIS A 326 -5.96 -4.19 2.08
CA HIS A 326 -5.30 -5.24 2.88
C HIS A 326 -6.20 -6.22 3.66
N THR A 327 -7.38 -5.79 4.09
CA THR A 327 -8.28 -6.60 4.95
C THR A 327 -9.18 -7.55 4.15
N HIS A 328 -9.17 -7.44 2.82
CA HIS A 328 -10.05 -8.10 1.86
C HIS A 328 -11.54 -7.91 2.18
N TYR A 329 -11.87 -6.74 2.75
CA TYR A 329 -13.21 -6.40 3.18
C TYR A 329 -13.59 -5.05 2.62
N THR A 330 -14.24 -5.08 1.45
CA THR A 330 -14.79 -3.89 0.80
C THR A 330 -15.85 -3.28 1.70
N ASN A 331 -15.75 -1.99 2.00
CA ASN A 331 -16.73 -1.30 2.83
C ASN A 331 -16.63 0.21 2.65
N GLU A 332 -17.60 0.91 3.24
CA GLU A 332 -17.59 2.34 3.32
C GLU A 332 -18.36 2.81 4.55
N PHE A 333 -17.73 3.63 5.38
CA PHE A 333 -18.37 4.16 6.59
C PHE A 333 -17.72 5.47 7.05
N ARG A 334 -18.29 6.12 8.06
CA ARG A 334 -17.70 7.31 8.67
C ARG A 334 -17.17 6.99 10.06
N CYS A 335 -15.96 7.46 10.36
CA CYS A 335 -15.34 7.37 11.68
C CYS A 335 -14.72 8.72 12.04
N ALA A 336 -15.11 9.28 13.20
CA ALA A 336 -14.66 10.59 13.68
C ALA A 336 -14.70 11.72 12.62
N GLY A 337 -15.76 11.75 11.80
CA GLY A 337 -15.94 12.73 10.72
C GLY A 337 -15.25 12.40 9.39
N THR A 338 -14.28 11.49 9.39
CA THR A 338 -13.58 11.02 8.18
C THR A 338 -14.39 9.92 7.48
N ARG A 339 -14.49 9.95 6.14
CA ARG A 339 -15.08 8.87 5.35
C ARG A 339 -14.03 7.80 5.05
N LEU A 340 -14.18 6.60 5.59
CA LEU A 340 -13.31 5.46 5.32
C LEU A 340 -13.86 4.66 4.15
N VAL A 341 -12.99 4.30 3.21
CA VAL A 341 -13.36 3.65 1.96
C VAL A 341 -12.38 2.52 1.68
N ALA A 342 -12.87 1.31 1.48
CA ALA A 342 -12.09 0.20 0.95
C ALA A 342 -12.83 -0.45 -0.22
N ASN A 343 -12.12 -0.75 -1.31
CA ASN A 343 -12.68 -1.39 -2.49
C ASN A 343 -11.72 -2.47 -3.02
N GLN A 344 -11.79 -3.61 -2.34
CA GLN A 344 -10.78 -4.64 -2.35
C GLN A 344 -11.29 -5.83 -3.14
N ARG A 345 -10.59 -6.20 -4.20
CA ARG A 345 -10.96 -7.37 -5.02
C ARG A 345 -10.68 -8.68 -4.29
N GLY A 346 -9.54 -8.75 -3.60
CA GLY A 346 -9.03 -9.94 -2.94
C GLY A 346 -8.62 -11.03 -3.95
N TYR A 347 -8.30 -12.22 -3.43
CA TYR A 347 -7.82 -13.31 -4.27
C TYR A 347 -8.93 -13.92 -5.15
N VAL A 348 -8.65 -13.98 -6.45
CA VAL A 348 -9.52 -14.60 -7.44
C VAL A 348 -8.84 -15.83 -8.04
N PHE A 349 -9.42 -17.01 -7.82
CA PHE A 349 -8.93 -18.28 -8.35
C PHE A 349 -9.83 -18.78 -9.49
N PRO A 350 -9.28 -19.52 -10.48
CA PRO A 350 -10.11 -20.19 -11.47
C PRO A 350 -11.06 -21.17 -10.77
N SER A 351 -12.32 -21.18 -11.22
CA SER A 351 -13.30 -22.16 -10.75
C SER A 351 -12.81 -23.58 -11.07
N ARG A 352 -13.04 -24.53 -10.14
CA ARG A 352 -12.88 -25.95 -10.48
C ARG A 352 -13.90 -26.28 -11.57
N PRO A 353 -13.52 -27.04 -12.62
CA PRO A 353 -14.50 -27.54 -13.57
C PRO A 353 -15.54 -28.36 -12.81
N VAL A 354 -16.82 -28.01 -12.99
CA VAL A 354 -17.94 -28.85 -12.59
C VAL A 354 -17.89 -30.09 -13.48
N GLU A 355 -17.90 -31.29 -12.89
CA GLU A 355 -17.77 -32.57 -13.63
C GLU A 355 -18.94 -32.89 -14.58
N ASP A 356 -19.85 -31.94 -14.89
CA ASP A 356 -21.06 -32.20 -15.68
C ASP A 356 -21.03 -31.74 -17.15
N GLY A 357 -19.90 -31.20 -17.64
CA GLY A 357 -19.75 -30.87 -19.06
C GLY A 357 -20.53 -29.64 -19.53
N SER A 358 -21.07 -28.82 -18.62
CA SER A 358 -21.67 -27.53 -18.96
C SER A 358 -20.59 -26.47 -19.27
N PRO A 359 -20.70 -25.66 -20.35
CA PRO A 359 -19.79 -24.56 -20.60
C PRO A 359 -20.03 -23.44 -19.57
N VAL A 360 -19.09 -23.27 -18.64
CA VAL A 360 -19.16 -22.22 -17.61
C VAL A 360 -18.49 -20.96 -18.16
N ALA A 361 -19.25 -19.87 -18.33
CA ALA A 361 -18.66 -18.53 -18.40
C ALA A 361 -17.87 -18.30 -17.11
N ALA A 362 -16.56 -18.07 -17.22
CA ALA A 362 -15.63 -17.96 -16.10
C ALA A 362 -15.93 -16.72 -15.23
N LEU A 363 -16.97 -16.77 -14.42
CA LEU A 363 -17.16 -15.85 -13.30
C LEU A 363 -16.28 -16.38 -12.15
N ALA A 364 -15.08 -15.83 -12.09
CA ALA A 364 -14.14 -16.15 -11.03
C ALA A 364 -14.65 -15.55 -9.70
N VAL A 365 -14.84 -16.40 -8.69
CA VAL A 365 -15.43 -16.02 -7.40
C VAL A 365 -14.30 -15.68 -6.41
N PRO A 366 -14.32 -14.50 -5.77
CA PRO A 366 -13.37 -14.17 -4.70
C PRO A 366 -13.49 -15.18 -3.55
N ARG A 367 -12.35 -15.74 -3.11
CA ARG A 367 -12.35 -16.79 -2.06
C ARG A 367 -12.85 -16.29 -0.70
N ASP A 368 -12.72 -14.99 -0.44
CA ASP A 368 -13.00 -14.40 0.87
C ASP A 368 -14.44 -13.85 1.01
N GLY A 369 -15.26 -13.91 -0.05
CA GLY A 369 -16.54 -13.20 -0.19
C GLY A 369 -17.81 -14.06 -0.30
N VAL A 370 -17.85 -15.28 0.26
CA VAL A 370 -19.12 -16.03 0.35
C VAL A 370 -19.71 -15.86 1.75
N GLY A 371 -20.57 -14.85 1.89
CA GLY A 371 -21.31 -14.55 3.13
C GLY A 371 -22.20 -13.31 3.02
N GLU A 372 -23.38 -13.48 2.41
CA GLU A 372 -24.69 -12.84 2.69
C GLU A 372 -24.89 -11.32 2.89
N ASP A 373 -23.92 -10.43 2.64
CA ASP A 373 -24.21 -8.99 2.58
C ASP A 373 -23.68 -8.31 1.30
N SER A 374 -24.61 -7.78 0.49
CA SER A 374 -24.33 -7.04 -0.74
C SER A 374 -23.50 -5.76 -0.53
N SER A 375 -23.35 -5.31 0.72
CA SER A 375 -22.60 -4.10 1.09
C SER A 375 -21.07 -4.25 1.00
N HIS A 376 -20.55 -5.48 0.83
CA HIS A 376 -19.11 -5.79 0.86
C HIS A 376 -18.54 -6.33 -0.45
N ILE A 377 -19.15 -5.94 -1.58
CA ILE A 377 -18.78 -6.40 -2.92
C ILE A 377 -17.80 -5.42 -3.56
N PHE A 378 -16.69 -5.95 -4.07
CA PHE A 378 -15.76 -5.20 -4.93
C PHE A 378 -16.48 -4.67 -6.17
N ASP A 379 -16.41 -3.36 -6.38
CA ASP A 379 -16.93 -2.70 -7.58
C ASP A 379 -15.76 -2.05 -8.34
N PRO A 380 -15.32 -2.60 -9.48
CA PRO A 380 -14.20 -2.04 -10.22
C PRO A 380 -14.47 -0.63 -10.78
N ALA A 381 -15.73 -0.18 -10.80
CA ALA A 381 -16.15 1.16 -11.21
C ALA A 381 -16.41 2.11 -10.02
N LYS A 382 -16.08 1.71 -8.78
CA LYS A 382 -16.33 2.54 -7.60
C LYS A 382 -15.61 3.88 -7.69
N THR A 383 -16.36 4.95 -7.52
CA THR A 383 -15.83 6.32 -7.41
C THR A 383 -16.20 6.95 -6.10
N ILE A 384 -15.36 7.87 -5.61
CA ILE A 384 -15.63 8.71 -4.45
C ILE A 384 -15.58 10.19 -4.86
N PRO A 385 -16.49 11.04 -4.37
CA PRO A 385 -16.39 12.49 -4.52
C PRO A 385 -15.19 13.03 -3.74
N PHE A 386 -14.60 14.11 -4.23
CA PHE A 386 -13.60 14.91 -3.53
C PHE A 386 -13.86 16.40 -3.68
#